data_AF-A0A524JJR0-F1
#
_entry.id   AF-A0A524JJR0-F1
#
_cell.length_a   1.000
_cell.length_b   1.000
_cell.length_c   1.000
_cell.angle_alpha   90.00
_cell.angle_beta   90.00
_cell.angle_gamma   90.00
#
_symmetry.space_group_name_H-M   'P 1'
#
loop_
_entity.id
_entity.type
_entity.pdbx_description
1 polymer ?
#
loop_
_entity_poly.entity_id
_entity_poly.type
_entity_poly.pdbx_seq_one_letter_code
_entity_poly.pdbx_strand_id
1 'polypeptide(L)'
;MQRILLFGWVFVTFVSCRPEPKETASNDIASFEIETADWAKKVAINSKAQALIENWTEFKSLEASFDALFTVVNREDLSLVIEDLIEKQKVLEASAYPQEFDKPQIKGRQKMFKTFILKVKGDLYYRLDVQPAVKEMISAYNAFRNQFNIMVNNTLDTKLILEQ
;
A
#
# COMPACT_ATOMS: atom_id res chain seq x y z
N MET A 1 -53.87 11.80 34.64
CA MET A 1 -52.61 11.02 34.65
C MET A 1 -52.17 10.70 33.21
N GLN A 2 -51.81 11.71 32.42
CA GLN A 2 -51.37 11.50 31.02
C GLN A 2 -50.24 12.48 30.60
N ARG A 3 -49.91 13.47 31.46
CA ARG A 3 -48.84 14.45 31.24
C ARG A 3 -47.52 14.11 31.95
N ILE A 4 -47.54 13.17 32.90
CA ILE A 4 -46.34 12.74 33.66
C ILE A 4 -45.61 11.59 32.94
N LEU A 5 -46.29 10.87 32.04
CA LEU A 5 -45.72 9.75 31.29
C LEU A 5 -44.78 10.19 30.14
N LEU A 6 -44.87 11.44 29.68
CA LEU A 6 -44.03 11.96 28.60
C LEU A 6 -42.65 12.46 29.08
N PHE A 7 -42.50 12.78 30.37
CA PHE A 7 -41.21 13.23 30.93
C PHE A 7 -40.29 12.08 31.33
N GLY A 8 -40.82 10.86 31.51
CA GLY A 8 -40.00 9.67 31.84
C GLY A 8 -39.20 9.12 30.67
N TRP A 9 -39.62 9.39 29.42
CA TRP A 9 -38.98 8.79 28.25
C TRP A 9 -37.80 9.60 27.71
N VAL A 10 -37.70 10.88 28.08
CA VAL A 10 -36.60 11.78 27.67
C VAL A 10 -35.34 11.57 28.52
N PHE A 11 -35.45 10.98 29.71
CA PHE A 11 -34.31 10.83 30.62
C PHE A 11 -33.46 9.58 30.36
N VAL A 12 -33.92 8.64 29.52
CA VAL A 12 -33.24 7.35 29.27
C VAL A 12 -32.13 7.46 28.20
N THR A 13 -32.06 8.56 27.45
CA THR A 13 -31.06 8.73 26.38
C THR A 13 -29.70 9.26 26.85
N PHE A 14 -29.56 9.65 28.13
CA PHE A 14 -28.30 10.18 28.68
C PHE A 14 -27.43 9.15 29.41
N VAL A 15 -27.83 7.88 29.50
CA VAL A 15 -27.06 6.81 30.18
C VAL A 15 -26.60 5.74 29.19
N SER A 16 -25.94 6.16 28.11
CA SER A 16 -25.17 5.23 27.26
C SER A 16 -23.80 5.79 26.95
N CYS A 17 -22.98 5.91 27.99
CA CYS A 17 -21.54 5.93 27.86
C CYS A 17 -20.97 4.99 28.93
N ARG A 18 -20.95 3.69 28.64
CA ARG A 18 -20.07 2.77 29.34
C ARG A 18 -18.66 3.09 28.83
N PRO A 19 -17.70 3.53 29.65
CA PRO A 19 -16.32 3.41 29.25
C PRO A 19 -16.06 1.91 29.12
N GLU A 20 -15.80 1.45 27.90
CA GLU A 20 -15.13 0.17 27.73
C GLU A 20 -13.88 0.19 28.62
N PRO A 21 -13.54 -0.92 29.29
CA PRO A 21 -12.24 -0.99 29.94
C PRO A 21 -11.22 -0.67 28.85
N LYS A 22 -10.55 0.47 28.98
CA LYS A 22 -9.33 0.74 28.23
C LYS A 22 -8.46 -0.46 28.55
N GLU A 23 -8.33 -1.36 27.58
CA GLU A 23 -7.18 -2.25 27.55
C GLU A 23 -6.00 -1.33 27.78
N THR A 24 -5.36 -1.54 28.92
CA THR A 24 -4.09 -0.92 29.22
C THR A 24 -3.18 -1.42 28.11
N ALA A 25 -3.09 -0.64 27.02
CA ALA A 25 -2.07 -0.83 26.02
C ALA A 25 -0.77 -0.80 26.81
N SER A 26 -0.19 -1.98 27.01
CA SER A 26 1.09 -2.05 27.67
C SER A 26 1.99 -1.15 26.85
N ASN A 27 2.61 -0.19 27.53
CA ASN A 27 3.75 0.53 27.01
C ASN A 27 4.95 -0.42 26.96
N ASP A 28 4.76 -1.62 26.42
CA ASP A 28 5.88 -2.40 25.95
C ASP A 28 6.33 -1.73 24.66
N ILE A 29 7.41 -0.98 24.81
CA ILE A 29 8.43 -0.82 23.79
C ILE A 29 9.02 -2.23 23.55
N ALA A 30 8.17 -3.18 23.15
CA ALA A 30 8.61 -4.43 22.59
C ALA A 30 9.08 -4.07 21.19
N SER A 31 10.38 -4.19 20.97
CA SER A 31 10.96 -4.34 19.64
C SER A 31 10.21 -5.49 18.95
N PHE A 32 9.11 -5.17 18.28
CA PHE A 32 8.34 -6.15 17.53
C PHE A 32 9.23 -6.57 16.36
N GLU A 33 9.71 -7.81 16.42
CA GLU A 33 10.47 -8.41 15.34
C GLU A 33 9.56 -8.47 14.10
N ILE A 34 10.10 -8.03 12.97
CA ILE A 34 9.37 -8.05 11.70
C ILE A 34 9.63 -9.41 11.06
N GLU A 35 8.61 -10.27 11.04
CA GLU A 35 8.65 -11.53 10.32
C GLU A 35 8.46 -11.31 8.81
N THR A 36 9.47 -11.68 8.02
CA THR A 36 9.48 -11.51 6.55
C THR A 36 9.29 -12.83 5.79
N ALA A 37 9.37 -13.98 6.48
CA ALA A 37 9.40 -15.31 5.86
C ALA A 37 8.17 -15.62 5.00
N ASP A 38 6.99 -15.12 5.41
CA ASP A 38 5.72 -15.35 4.74
C ASP A 38 5.40 -14.32 3.65
N TRP A 39 6.29 -13.37 3.39
CA TRP A 39 6.05 -12.33 2.40
C TRP A 39 6.17 -12.87 0.99
N ALA A 40 5.22 -12.47 0.14
CA ALA A 40 5.25 -12.84 -1.26
C ALA A 40 6.49 -12.27 -1.94
N LYS A 41 7.14 -13.09 -2.78
CA LYS A 41 8.29 -12.65 -3.58
C LYS A 41 7.87 -11.64 -4.64
N LYS A 42 8.85 -10.86 -5.08
CA LYS A 42 8.70 -9.86 -6.15
C LYS A 42 8.33 -10.54 -7.49
N VAL A 43 7.23 -10.14 -8.13
CA VAL A 43 6.76 -10.72 -9.42
C VAL A 43 7.65 -10.29 -10.58
N ALA A 44 8.38 -11.21 -11.20
CA ALA A 44 9.32 -10.90 -12.28
C ALA A 44 8.69 -10.14 -13.45
N ILE A 45 9.44 -9.17 -13.98
CA ILE A 45 9.10 -8.45 -15.20
C ILE A 45 9.70 -9.22 -16.39
N ASN A 46 8.91 -9.49 -17.42
CA ASN A 46 9.34 -10.26 -18.58
C ASN A 46 10.34 -9.47 -19.44
N SER A 47 11.09 -10.17 -20.30
CA SER A 47 12.17 -9.56 -21.10
C SER A 47 11.68 -8.40 -21.99
N LYS A 48 10.50 -8.52 -22.58
CA LYS A 48 9.91 -7.48 -23.45
C LYS A 48 9.60 -6.21 -22.66
N ALA A 49 9.01 -6.33 -21.48
CA ALA A 49 8.74 -5.19 -20.60
C ALA A 49 10.03 -4.64 -19.98
N GLN A 50 10.99 -5.52 -19.64
CA GLN A 50 12.27 -5.13 -19.04
C GLN A 50 13.06 -4.21 -19.97
N ALA A 51 13.10 -4.50 -21.28
CA ALA A 51 13.80 -3.67 -22.27
C ALA A 51 13.23 -2.23 -22.34
N LEU A 52 11.95 -2.05 -22.04
CA LEU A 52 11.28 -0.75 -22.08
C LEU A 52 11.49 0.08 -20.80
N ILE A 53 11.72 -0.57 -19.65
CA ILE A 53 12.00 0.11 -18.37
C ILE A 53 13.49 0.16 -18.02
N GLU A 54 14.36 -0.42 -18.84
CA GLU A 54 15.78 -0.54 -18.52
C GLU A 54 16.44 0.83 -18.29
N ASN A 55 16.06 1.86 -19.03
CA ASN A 55 16.65 3.19 -18.86
C ASN A 55 15.86 4.08 -17.88
N TRP A 56 14.83 3.54 -17.22
CA TRP A 56 14.01 4.29 -16.27
C TRP A 56 14.65 4.26 -14.88
N THR A 57 15.60 5.17 -14.65
CA THR A 57 16.41 5.23 -13.43
C THR A 57 15.58 5.39 -12.16
N GLU A 58 14.50 6.17 -12.20
CA GLU A 58 13.62 6.41 -11.07
C GLU A 58 12.88 5.13 -10.66
N PHE A 59 12.44 4.33 -11.63
CA PHE A 59 11.83 3.04 -11.35
C PHE A 59 12.86 2.06 -10.78
N LYS A 60 14.09 2.04 -11.33
CA LYS A 60 15.20 1.24 -10.77
C LYS A 60 15.52 1.64 -9.32
N SER A 61 15.50 2.93 -9.01
CA SER A 61 15.72 3.40 -7.65
C SER A 61 14.61 2.94 -6.71
N LEU A 62 13.35 2.97 -7.16
CA LEU A 62 12.23 2.43 -6.38
C LEU A 62 12.39 0.91 -6.15
N GLU A 63 12.79 0.14 -7.18
CA GLU A 63 13.02 -1.29 -7.06
C GLU A 63 14.09 -1.62 -6.01
N ALA A 64 15.18 -0.86 -5.97
CA ALA A 64 16.23 -1.03 -4.97
C ALA A 64 15.73 -0.78 -3.54
N SER A 65 14.95 0.29 -3.33
CA SER A 65 14.30 0.58 -2.04
C SER A 65 13.30 -0.50 -1.64
N PHE A 66 12.56 -1.06 -2.61
CA PHE A 66 11.64 -2.17 -2.35
C PHE A 66 12.39 -3.45 -1.98
N ASP A 67 13.54 -3.73 -2.59
CA ASP A 67 14.34 -4.91 -2.25
C ASP A 67 14.90 -4.84 -0.83
N ALA A 68 15.24 -3.64 -0.35
CA ALA A 68 15.65 -3.40 1.04
C ALA A 68 14.54 -3.73 2.07
N LEU A 69 13.27 -3.78 1.66
CA LEU A 69 12.17 -4.21 2.53
C LEU A 69 12.42 -5.60 3.12
N PHE A 70 13.00 -6.52 2.34
CA PHE A 70 13.23 -7.90 2.78
C PHE A 70 14.42 -8.07 3.72
N THR A 71 15.17 -7.00 4.00
CA THR A 71 16.29 -7.02 4.96
C THR A 71 15.94 -6.41 6.31
N VAL A 72 14.71 -5.90 6.46
CA VAL A 72 14.20 -5.30 7.70
C VAL A 72 14.07 -6.36 8.79
N VAL A 73 14.54 -6.04 10.00
CA VAL A 73 14.41 -6.93 11.18
C VAL A 73 13.54 -6.34 12.29
N ASN A 74 13.36 -5.02 12.31
CA ASN A 74 12.60 -4.31 13.36
C ASN A 74 11.77 -3.15 12.77
N ARG A 75 10.98 -2.50 13.63
CA ARG A 75 10.10 -1.37 13.23
C ARG A 75 10.85 -0.13 12.77
N GLU A 76 12.03 0.14 13.31
CA GLU A 76 12.83 1.31 12.95
C GLU A 76 13.39 1.16 11.54
N ASP A 77 13.95 -0.01 11.23
CA ASP A 77 14.38 -0.37 9.87
C ASP A 77 13.21 -0.29 8.89
N LEU A 78 12.04 -0.83 9.27
CA LEU A 78 10.84 -0.76 8.45
C LEU A 78 10.45 0.69 8.19
N SER A 79 10.47 1.54 9.23
CA SER A 79 10.15 2.95 9.10
C SER A 79 11.11 3.66 8.13
N LEU A 80 12.40 3.38 8.20
CA LEU A 80 13.39 3.97 7.28
C LEU A 80 13.14 3.54 5.84
N VAL A 81 12.89 2.25 5.59
CA VAL A 81 12.57 1.74 4.25
C VAL A 81 11.28 2.35 3.72
N ILE A 82 10.25 2.51 4.56
CA ILE A 82 8.97 3.09 4.16
C ILE A 82 9.11 4.58 3.81
N GLU A 83 9.89 5.36 4.55
CA GLU A 83 10.17 6.76 4.19
C GLU A 83 10.94 6.85 2.85
N ASP A 84 11.93 5.99 2.63
CA ASP A 84 12.66 5.96 1.36
C ASP A 84 11.74 5.58 0.20
N LEU A 85 10.88 4.57 0.36
CA LEU A 85 9.85 4.19 -0.62
C LEU A 85 8.89 5.34 -0.95
N ILE A 86 8.47 6.12 0.06
CA ILE A 86 7.64 7.31 -0.15
C ILE A 86 8.37 8.33 -1.02
N GLU A 87 9.65 8.58 -0.74
CA GLU A 87 10.43 9.55 -1.51
C GLU A 87 10.66 9.07 -2.94
N LYS A 88 11.03 7.79 -3.14
CA LYS A 88 11.17 7.20 -4.47
C LYS A 88 9.86 7.20 -5.25
N GLN A 89 8.72 7.01 -4.59
CA GLN A 89 7.42 7.15 -5.22
C GLN A 89 7.17 8.55 -5.74
N LYS A 90 7.45 9.60 -4.95
CA LYS A 90 7.30 10.99 -5.41
C LYS A 90 8.18 11.28 -6.63
N VAL A 91 9.44 10.85 -6.58
CA VAL A 91 10.40 11.02 -7.68
C VAL A 91 9.91 10.27 -8.93
N LEU A 92 9.44 9.03 -8.78
CA LEU A 92 8.89 8.26 -9.90
C LEU A 92 7.64 8.90 -10.50
N GLU A 93 6.70 9.36 -9.67
CA GLU A 93 5.47 10.06 -10.11
C GLU A 93 5.77 11.34 -10.90
N ALA A 94 6.84 12.06 -10.54
CA ALA A 94 7.27 13.28 -11.21
C ALA A 94 8.12 13.02 -12.47
N SER A 95 8.61 11.79 -12.65
CA SER A 95 9.49 11.42 -13.76
C SER A 95 8.74 11.28 -15.08
N ALA A 96 9.50 11.29 -16.19
CA ALA A 96 8.96 10.92 -17.49
C ALA A 96 8.82 9.40 -17.58
N TYR A 97 7.61 8.93 -17.87
CA TYR A 97 7.32 7.51 -18.05
C TYR A 97 7.77 7.08 -19.45
N PRO A 98 8.27 5.84 -19.63
CA PRO A 98 8.42 5.25 -20.95
C PRO A 98 7.09 5.35 -21.72
N GLN A 99 7.12 5.70 -23.01
CA GLN A 99 5.91 6.02 -23.79
C GLN A 99 4.87 4.88 -23.78
N GLU A 100 5.35 3.64 -23.80
CA GLU A 100 4.54 2.42 -23.75
C GLU A 100 3.82 2.27 -22.40
N PHE A 101 4.41 2.82 -21.33
CA PHE A 101 3.92 2.73 -19.95
C PHE A 101 3.33 4.03 -19.41
N ASP A 102 3.38 5.13 -20.18
CA ASP A 102 2.67 6.36 -19.86
C ASP A 102 1.16 6.21 -20.12
N LYS A 103 0.52 5.36 -19.31
CA LYS A 103 -0.87 4.95 -19.46
C LYS A 103 -1.59 5.00 -18.10
N PRO A 104 -2.90 5.34 -18.08
CA PRO A 104 -3.68 5.38 -16.84
C PRO A 104 -3.63 4.08 -16.04
N GLN A 105 -3.56 2.92 -16.69
CA GLN A 105 -3.48 1.62 -16.04
C GLN A 105 -2.21 1.46 -15.20
N ILE A 106 -1.07 1.96 -15.68
CA ILE A 106 0.21 1.94 -14.96
C ILE A 106 0.18 2.92 -13.79
N LYS A 107 -0.19 4.18 -14.06
CA LYS A 107 -0.27 5.23 -13.02
C LYS A 107 -1.28 4.87 -11.93
N GLY A 108 -2.39 4.24 -12.29
CA GLY A 108 -3.39 3.75 -11.34
C GLY A 108 -2.82 2.70 -10.39
N ARG A 109 -2.06 1.72 -10.91
CA ARG A 109 -1.40 0.69 -10.08
C ARG A 109 -0.32 1.29 -9.17
N GLN A 110 0.48 2.22 -9.68
CA GLN A 110 1.44 2.95 -8.87
C GLN A 110 0.76 3.72 -7.73
N LYS A 111 -0.34 4.42 -8.01
CA LYS A 111 -1.11 5.13 -6.99
C LYS A 111 -1.65 4.19 -5.92
N MET A 112 -2.15 3.01 -6.31
CA MET A 112 -2.57 1.98 -5.36
C MET A 112 -1.41 1.50 -4.47
N PHE A 113 -0.24 1.25 -5.05
CA PHE A 113 0.94 0.90 -4.29
C PHE A 113 1.33 2.00 -3.29
N LYS A 114 1.36 3.27 -3.71
CA LYS A 114 1.59 4.42 -2.82
C LYS A 114 0.59 4.50 -1.68
N THR A 115 -0.70 4.23 -1.93
CA THR A 115 -1.72 4.18 -0.87
C THR A 115 -1.36 3.18 0.22
N PHE A 116 -0.91 1.98 -0.15
CA PHE A 116 -0.54 0.96 0.83
C PHE A 116 0.79 1.25 1.52
N ILE A 117 1.76 1.91 0.86
CA ILE A 117 2.94 2.45 1.55
C ILE A 117 2.51 3.42 2.67
N LEU A 118 1.58 4.34 2.37
CA LEU A 118 1.07 5.29 3.35
C LEU A 118 0.26 4.61 4.47
N LYS A 119 -0.43 3.51 4.17
CA LYS A 119 -1.10 2.69 5.18
C LYS A 119 -0.09 2.10 6.17
N VAL A 120 1.00 1.49 5.67
CA VAL A 120 2.08 0.96 6.52
C VAL A 120 2.68 2.07 7.39
N LYS A 121 2.94 3.25 6.82
CA LYS A 121 3.40 4.43 7.59
C LYS A 121 2.42 4.81 8.70
N GLY A 122 1.12 4.79 8.41
CA GLY A 122 0.07 5.01 9.42
C GLY A 122 0.15 3.99 10.55
N ASP A 123 0.21 2.70 10.22
CA ASP A 123 0.27 1.63 11.21
C ASP A 123 1.54 1.72 12.08
N LEU A 124 2.69 2.07 11.48
CA LEU A 124 3.92 2.37 12.21
C LEU A 124 3.76 3.55 13.17
N TYR A 125 3.18 4.65 12.70
CA TYR A 125 2.97 5.86 13.51
C TYR A 125 2.06 5.61 14.71
N TYR A 126 0.97 4.87 14.50
CA TYR A 126 0.02 4.50 15.55
C TYR A 126 0.44 3.25 16.33
N ARG A 127 1.63 2.68 16.04
CA ARG A 127 2.20 1.50 16.70
C ARG A 127 1.31 0.24 16.61
N LEU A 128 0.49 0.15 15.57
CA LEU A 128 -0.40 -0.99 15.30
C LEU A 128 0.37 -2.21 14.78
N ASP A 129 -0.34 -3.32 14.57
CA ASP A 129 0.21 -4.45 13.80
C ASP A 129 0.36 -4.04 12.33
N VAL A 130 1.61 -3.96 11.87
CA VAL A 130 1.98 -3.52 10.51
C VAL A 130 1.94 -4.65 9.49
N GLN A 131 1.93 -5.91 9.92
CA GLN A 131 2.09 -7.07 9.04
C GLN A 131 0.99 -7.16 7.96
N PRO A 132 -0.31 -6.94 8.26
CA PRO A 132 -1.35 -6.96 7.24
C PRO A 132 -1.14 -5.89 6.16
N ALA A 133 -0.80 -4.66 6.56
CA ALA A 133 -0.59 -3.57 5.61
C ALA A 133 0.67 -3.79 4.75
N VAL A 134 1.74 -4.36 5.32
CA VAL A 134 2.93 -4.72 4.53
C VAL A 134 2.60 -5.77 3.47
N LYS A 135 1.82 -6.81 3.83
CA LYS A 135 1.39 -7.83 2.86
C LYS A 135 0.54 -7.23 1.74
N GLU A 136 -0.37 -6.31 2.05
CA GLU A 136 -1.16 -5.58 1.04
C GLU A 136 -0.28 -4.69 0.15
N MET A 137 0.70 -4.00 0.73
CA MET A 137 1.67 -3.17 0.00
C MET A 137 2.48 -4.01 -0.99
N ILE A 138 3.00 -5.16 -0.57
CA ILE A 138 3.74 -6.10 -1.42
C ILE A 138 2.85 -6.60 -2.56
N SER A 139 1.59 -6.94 -2.26
CA SER A 139 0.61 -7.35 -3.27
C SER A 139 0.36 -6.24 -4.31
N ALA A 140 0.17 -5.00 -3.85
CA ALA A 140 -0.03 -3.85 -4.74
C ALA A 140 1.20 -3.57 -5.62
N TYR A 141 2.41 -3.72 -5.06
CA TYR A 141 3.65 -3.61 -5.81
C TYR A 141 3.78 -4.69 -6.88
N ASN A 142 3.47 -5.93 -6.53
CA ASN A 142 3.47 -7.05 -7.47
C ASN A 142 2.43 -6.86 -8.58
N ALA A 143 1.25 -6.32 -8.26
CA ALA A 143 0.24 -5.97 -9.26
C ALA A 143 0.73 -4.84 -10.20
N PHE A 144 1.49 -3.87 -9.67
CA PHE A 144 2.12 -2.82 -10.45
C PHE A 144 3.16 -3.39 -11.43
N ARG A 145 4.09 -4.23 -10.95
CA ARG A 145 5.08 -4.92 -11.81
C ARG A 145 4.41 -5.78 -12.88
N ASN A 146 3.41 -6.56 -12.49
CA ASN A 146 2.70 -7.44 -13.42
C ASN A 146 1.94 -6.68 -14.50
N GLN A 147 1.49 -5.45 -14.23
CA GLN A 147 0.82 -4.63 -15.22
C GLN A 147 1.73 -4.34 -16.43
N PHE A 148 3.05 -4.18 -16.25
CA PHE A 148 3.99 -4.05 -17.36
C PHE A 148 3.97 -5.29 -18.27
N ASN A 149 3.98 -6.48 -17.67
CA ASN A 149 3.92 -7.75 -18.39
C ASN A 149 2.63 -7.87 -19.21
N ILE A 150 1.49 -7.51 -18.61
CA ILE A 150 0.19 -7.54 -19.28
C ILE A 150 0.19 -6.59 -20.48
N MET A 151 0.67 -5.36 -20.32
CA MET A 151 0.60 -4.36 -21.40
C MET A 151 1.42 -4.74 -22.61
N VAL A 152 2.59 -5.36 -22.44
CA VAL A 152 3.42 -5.78 -23.58
C VAL A 152 2.92 -7.06 -24.25
N ASN A 153 2.09 -7.85 -23.57
CA ASN A 153 1.55 -9.11 -24.07
C ASN A 153 0.10 -9.01 -24.55
N ASN A 154 -0.60 -7.91 -24.27
CA ASN A 154 -1.97 -7.72 -24.71
C ASN A 154 -1.99 -7.43 -26.22
N THR A 155 -2.50 -8.38 -27.00
CA THR A 155 -2.60 -8.33 -28.46
C THR A 155 -3.98 -7.86 -28.95
N LEU A 156 -4.87 -7.41 -28.06
CA LEU A 156 -6.18 -6.92 -28.45
C LEU A 156 -6.05 -5.61 -29.25
N ASP A 157 -6.11 -5.73 -30.58
CA ASP A 157 -6.27 -4.60 -31.48
C ASP A 157 -7.71 -4.09 -31.36
N THR A 158 -7.88 -2.98 -30.65
CA THR A 158 -9.18 -2.31 -30.47
C THR A 158 -9.79 -1.85 -31.80
N LYS A 159 -9.02 -1.75 -32.89
CA LYS A 159 -9.57 -1.45 -34.21
C LYS A 159 -10.44 -2.59 -34.73
N LEU A 160 -10.06 -3.85 -34.47
CA LEU A 160 -10.85 -5.03 -34.84
C LEU A 160 -12.19 -5.13 -34.09
N ILE A 161 -12.31 -4.48 -32.93
CA ILE A 161 -13.52 -4.50 -32.10
C ILE A 161 -14.52 -3.43 -32.55
N LEU A 162 -14.05 -2.32 -33.11
CA LEU A 162 -14.86 -1.16 -33.49
C LEU A 162 -15.31 -1.18 -34.97
N GLU A 163 -14.89 -2.19 -35.74
CA GLU A 163 -15.30 -2.42 -37.14
C GLU A 163 -16.50 -3.40 -37.28
N GLN A 164 -17.27 -3.62 -36.20
CA GLN A 164 -18.54 -4.35 -36.24
C GLN A 164 -19.74 -3.41 -36.26
#